data_AF-W1XQR6-F1
#
_entry.id   AF-W1XQR6-F1
#
_cell.length_a   1.000
_cell.length_b   1.000
_cell.length_c   1.000
_cell.angle_alpha   90.00
_cell.angle_beta   90.00
_cell.angle_gamma   90.00
#
_symmetry.space_group_name_H-M   'P 1'
#
loop_
_entity.id
_entity.type
_entity.pdbx_description
1 polymer ?
#
loop_
_entity_poly.entity_id
_entity_poly.type
_entity_poly.pdbx_seq_one_letter_code
_entity_poly.pdbx_strand_id
1 'polypeptide(L)'
;DVGKQGFQIIWPQNSVDLLKFIEHNPRICGVIFDWDEYSLDLCSDINQLNEYLPLYAFINTHSTMDVSVQDMRMALWFFEYALGQAEDIAIRMRQYTNEYLDNITPPFTKALFTYV
;
A
#
# COMPACT_ATOMS: atom_id res chain seq x y z
N ASP A 1 -13.88 -6.24 3.55
CA ASP A 1 -14.21 -5.43 2.36
C ASP A 1 -13.72 -4.01 2.58
N VAL A 2 -12.77 -3.57 1.77
CA VAL A 2 -12.02 -2.31 1.92
C VAL A 2 -12.93 -1.09 1.65
N GLY A 3 -13.94 -1.24 0.79
CA GLY A 3 -14.92 -0.16 0.52
C GLY A 3 -15.74 0.22 1.75
N LYS A 4 -16.02 -0.73 2.66
CA LYS A 4 -16.70 -0.46 3.93
C LYS A 4 -15.85 0.36 4.91
N GLN A 5 -14.54 0.41 4.68
CA GLN A 5 -13.61 1.23 5.44
C GLN A 5 -13.47 2.66 4.83
N GLY A 6 -14.36 3.06 3.92
CA GLY A 6 -14.38 4.43 3.36
C GLY A 6 -13.30 4.69 2.32
N PHE A 7 -12.64 3.64 1.81
CA PHE A 7 -11.69 3.75 0.72
C PHE A 7 -12.40 3.78 -0.63
N GLN A 8 -11.88 4.60 -1.54
CA GLN A 8 -12.23 4.55 -2.95
C GLN A 8 -11.24 3.64 -3.67
N ILE A 9 -11.74 2.62 -4.34
CA ILE A 9 -10.93 1.67 -5.10
C ILE A 9 -10.81 2.15 -6.54
N ILE A 10 -9.58 2.19 -7.05
CA ILE A 10 -9.25 2.51 -8.44
C ILE A 10 -8.60 1.27 -9.05
N TRP A 11 -9.04 0.88 -10.24
CA TRP A 11 -8.52 -0.28 -10.96
C TRP A 11 -7.68 0.19 -12.15
N PRO A 12 -6.34 0.22 -12.03
CA PRO A 12 -5.47 0.54 -13.16
C PRO A 12 -5.51 -0.59 -14.20
N GLN A 13 -5.28 -0.25 -15.47
CA GLN A 13 -5.26 -1.26 -16.55
C GLN A 13 -3.96 -2.07 -16.59
N ASN A 14 -2.86 -1.49 -16.13
CA ASN A 14 -1.53 -2.10 -16.09
C ASN A 14 -0.61 -1.33 -15.12
N SER A 15 0.63 -1.80 -14.95
CA SER A 15 1.65 -1.16 -14.12
C SER A 15 1.95 0.28 -14.53
N VAL A 16 2.02 0.58 -15.83
CA VAL A 16 2.30 1.93 -16.34
C VAL A 16 1.18 2.91 -15.97
N ASP A 17 -0.08 2.46 -16.07
CA ASP A 17 -1.25 3.24 -15.69
C ASP A 17 -1.31 3.47 -14.17
N LEU A 18 -0.99 2.44 -13.38
CA LEU A 18 -0.84 2.54 -11.93
C LEU A 18 0.21 3.58 -11.54
N LEU A 19 1.39 3.56 -12.16
CA LEU A 19 2.46 4.53 -11.88
C LEU A 19 2.02 5.95 -12.22
N LYS A 20 1.32 6.16 -13.35
CA LYS A 20 0.75 7.47 -13.71
C LYS A 20 -0.28 7.94 -12.68
N PHE A 21 -1.12 7.03 -12.19
CA PHE A 21 -2.08 7.38 -11.13
C PHE A 21 -1.37 7.83 -9.87
N ILE A 22 -0.33 7.11 -9.42
CA ILE A 22 0.45 7.47 -8.23
C ILE A 22 1.12 8.83 -8.43
N GLU A 23 1.69 9.09 -9.60
CA GLU A 23 2.36 10.35 -9.94
C GLU A 23 1.41 11.56 -9.97
N HIS A 24 0.20 11.40 -10.52
CA HIS A 24 -0.74 12.50 -10.72
C HIS A 24 -1.77 12.67 -9.60
N ASN A 25 -1.90 11.68 -8.71
CA ASN A 25 -2.90 11.68 -7.64
C ASN A 25 -2.27 11.39 -6.27
N PRO A 26 -1.88 12.44 -5.52
CA PRO A 26 -1.27 12.28 -4.19
C PRO A 26 -2.25 11.75 -3.14
N ARG A 27 -3.53 11.56 -3.46
CA ARG A 27 -4.52 10.95 -2.55
C ARG A 27 -4.44 9.42 -2.55
N ILE A 28 -3.68 8.82 -3.46
CA ILE A 28 -3.46 7.38 -3.45
C ILE A 28 -2.61 7.05 -2.23
N CYS A 29 -3.19 6.25 -1.33
CA CYS A 29 -2.64 5.97 -0.01
C CYS A 29 -2.21 4.51 0.18
N GLY A 30 -2.29 3.71 -0.88
CA GLY A 30 -1.77 2.35 -0.90
C GLY A 30 -2.06 1.63 -2.20
N VAL A 31 -1.29 0.58 -2.47
CA VAL A 31 -1.41 -0.26 -3.68
C VAL A 31 -1.59 -1.71 -3.26
N ILE A 32 -2.55 -2.40 -3.88
CA ILE A 32 -2.79 -3.83 -3.67
C ILE A 32 -2.42 -4.56 -4.96
N PHE A 33 -1.60 -5.60 -4.87
CA PHE A 33 -1.19 -6.39 -6.02
C PHE A 33 -0.86 -7.84 -5.64
N ASP A 34 -0.86 -8.71 -6.64
CA ASP A 34 -0.37 -10.09 -6.50
C ASP A 34 1.16 -10.11 -6.59
N TRP A 35 1.82 -10.69 -5.58
CA TRP A 35 3.28 -10.72 -5.48
C TRP A 35 3.91 -11.52 -6.62
N ASP A 36 3.29 -12.63 -7.03
CA ASP A 36 3.83 -13.52 -8.06
C ASP A 36 3.70 -12.89 -9.46
N GLU A 37 2.73 -11.99 -9.67
CA GLU A 37 2.50 -11.33 -10.97
C GLU A 37 3.35 -10.08 -11.18
N TYR A 38 3.47 -9.19 -10.18
CA TYR A 38 4.08 -7.87 -10.36
C TYR A 38 5.48 -7.71 -9.74
N SER A 39 5.89 -8.66 -8.88
CA SER A 39 7.24 -8.84 -8.31
C SER A 39 7.96 -7.54 -7.86
N LEU A 40 9.30 -7.58 -7.82
CA LEU A 40 10.18 -6.53 -7.31
C LEU A 40 10.24 -5.28 -8.19
N ASP A 41 10.09 -5.42 -9.50
CA ASP A 41 10.27 -4.31 -10.45
C ASP A 41 9.23 -3.20 -10.20
N LEU A 42 7.96 -3.59 -10.01
CA LEU A 42 6.90 -2.64 -9.67
C LEU A 42 7.17 -1.94 -8.33
N CYS A 43 7.69 -2.68 -7.34
CA CYS A 43 7.99 -2.13 -6.02
C CYS A 43 9.08 -1.06 -6.11
N SER A 44 10.13 -1.31 -6.89
CA SER A 44 11.21 -0.35 -7.15
C SER A 44 10.69 0.92 -7.82
N ASP A 45 9.87 0.79 -8.86
CA ASP A 45 9.30 1.93 -9.58
C ASP A 45 8.40 2.78 -8.67
N ILE A 46 7.56 2.14 -7.84
CA ILE A 46 6.73 2.86 -6.86
C ILE A 46 7.59 3.54 -5.81
N ASN A 47 8.63 2.87 -5.31
CA ASN A 47 9.52 3.43 -4.29
C ASN A 47 10.26 4.68 -4.79
N GLN A 48 10.61 4.75 -6.08
CA GLN A 48 11.17 5.97 -6.68
C GLN A 48 10.19 7.15 -6.70
N LEU A 49 8.88 6.89 -6.76
CA LEU A 49 7.84 7.92 -6.73
C LEU A 49 7.46 8.31 -5.30
N ASN A 50 7.33 7.33 -4.40
CA ASN A 50 6.89 7.53 -3.02
C ASN A 50 7.40 6.39 -2.11
N GLU A 51 8.52 6.64 -1.43
CA GLU A 51 9.18 5.67 -0.54
C GLU A 51 8.31 5.22 0.64
N TYR A 52 7.36 6.07 1.07
CA TYR A 52 6.52 5.82 2.23
C TYR A 52 5.19 5.14 1.87
N LEU A 53 4.88 4.98 0.58
CA LEU A 53 3.58 4.46 0.14
C LEU A 53 3.40 3.01 0.62
N PRO A 54 2.32 2.69 1.36
CA PRO A 54 2.02 1.33 1.76
C PRO A 54 1.75 0.42 0.56
N LEU A 55 2.50 -0.68 0.48
CA LEU A 55 2.34 -1.72 -0.52
C LEU A 55 1.73 -2.97 0.14
N TYR A 56 0.64 -3.46 -0.41
CA TYR A 56 -0.08 -4.63 0.10
C TYR A 56 0.03 -5.76 -0.92
N ALA A 57 0.99 -6.64 -0.72
CA ALA A 57 1.27 -7.76 -1.60
C ALA A 57 0.54 -9.02 -1.12
N PHE A 58 -0.20 -9.66 -2.02
CA PHE A 58 -0.80 -10.96 -1.75
C PHE A 58 0.14 -12.08 -2.22
N ILE A 59 0.42 -13.02 -1.33
CA ILE A 59 1.31 -14.17 -1.58
C ILE A 59 0.53 -15.49 -1.57
N ASN A 60 1.01 -16.43 -2.38
CA ASN A 60 0.59 -17.82 -2.34
C ASN A 60 1.53 -18.64 -1.45
N THR A 61 1.11 -19.84 -1.05
CA THR A 61 1.89 -20.74 -0.18
C THR A 61 3.23 -21.20 -0.77
N HIS A 62 3.46 -20.94 -2.06
CA HIS A 62 4.69 -21.27 -2.78
C HIS A 62 5.50 -20.05 -3.22
N SER A 63 5.06 -18.84 -2.89
CA SER A 63 5.76 -17.61 -3.25
C SER A 63 7.09 -17.54 -2.51
N THR A 64 8.18 -17.37 -3.25
CA THR A 64 9.50 -17.13 -2.68
C THR A 64 9.63 -15.65 -2.30
N MET A 65 9.83 -15.37 -1.02
CA MET A 65 10.20 -14.02 -0.58
C MET A 65 11.64 -13.75 -1.01
N ASP A 66 11.83 -12.91 -2.03
CA ASP A 66 13.16 -12.47 -2.42
C ASP A 66 13.78 -11.58 -1.34
N VAL A 67 14.96 -11.97 -0.87
CA VAL A 67 15.68 -11.31 0.23
C VAL A 67 16.08 -9.87 -0.12
N SER A 68 16.16 -9.51 -1.41
CA SER A 68 16.46 -8.16 -1.89
C SER A 68 15.42 -7.10 -1.48
N VAL A 69 14.20 -7.52 -1.08
CA VAL A 69 13.18 -6.62 -0.53
C VAL A 69 13.61 -6.03 0.83
N GLN A 70 14.43 -6.73 1.61
CA GLN A 70 14.86 -6.28 2.95
C GLN A 70 15.79 -5.07 2.91
N ASP A 71 16.52 -4.87 1.80
CA ASP A 71 17.46 -3.75 1.66
C ASP A 71 16.78 -2.45 1.22
N MET A 72 15.54 -2.52 0.71
CA MET A 72 14.76 -1.35 0.33
C MET A 72 13.90 -0.89 1.52
N ARG A 73 13.91 0.42 1.82
CA ARG A 73 13.10 1.03 2.88
C ARG A 73 11.62 1.14 2.48
N MET A 74 11.01 0.04 2.02
CA MET A 74 9.63 0.01 1.54
C MET A 74 8.67 -0.38 2.65
N ALA A 75 7.50 0.25 2.67
CA ALA A 75 6.38 -0.13 3.53
C ALA A 75 5.58 -1.31 2.91
N LEU A 76 6.22 -2.47 2.75
CA LEU A 76 5.61 -3.67 2.15
C LEU A 76 4.99 -4.59 3.21
N TRP A 77 3.72 -4.92 3.02
CA TRP A 77 2.95 -5.82 3.87
C TRP A 77 2.43 -7.01 3.06
N PHE A 78 2.63 -8.21 3.60
CA PHE A 78 2.21 -9.45 2.96
C PHE A 78 0.89 -9.96 3.53
N PHE A 79 0.01 -10.39 2.65
CA PHE A 79 -1.26 -11.04 2.98
C PHE A 79 -1.42 -12.36 2.25
N GLU A 80 -2.08 -13.32 2.88
CA GLU A 80 -2.40 -14.60 2.25
C GLU A 80 -3.80 -14.59 1.63
N TYR A 81 -3.97 -15.32 0.54
CA TYR A 81 -5.28 -15.57 -0.04
C TYR A 81 -6.09 -16.56 0.82
N ALA A 82 -6.91 -16.01 1.72
CA ALA A 82 -7.76 -16.81 2.60
C ALA A 82 -9.20 -16.29 2.66
N LEU A 83 -10.15 -17.23 2.62
CA LEU A 83 -11.57 -16.93 2.80
C LEU A 83 -11.84 -16.45 4.23
N GLY A 84 -12.65 -15.40 4.36
CA GLY A 84 -13.05 -14.84 5.67
C GLY A 84 -12.09 -13.83 6.27
N GLN A 85 -10.87 -13.66 5.74
CA GLN A 85 -9.88 -12.70 6.28
C GLN A 85 -10.04 -11.27 5.74
N ALA A 86 -10.92 -11.05 4.77
CA ALA A 86 -11.07 -9.76 4.09
C ALA A 86 -11.51 -8.59 5.00
N GLU A 87 -12.07 -8.87 6.17
CA GLU A 87 -12.40 -7.84 7.16
C GLU A 87 -11.17 -7.44 7.97
N ASP A 88 -10.45 -8.42 8.52
CA ASP A 88 -9.21 -8.21 9.27
C ASP A 88 -8.14 -7.52 8.42
N ILE A 89 -7.99 -7.95 7.15
CA ILE A 89 -7.07 -7.34 6.19
C ILE A 89 -7.45 -5.87 5.96
N ALA A 90 -8.74 -5.57 5.79
CA ALA A 90 -9.19 -4.20 5.58
C ALA A 90 -8.95 -3.29 6.80
N ILE A 91 -9.12 -3.82 8.02
CA ILE A 91 -8.79 -3.12 9.27
C ILE A 91 -7.29 -2.83 9.35
N ARG A 92 -6.46 -3.83 9.04
CA ARG A 92 -5.00 -3.66 9.02
C ARG A 92 -4.55 -2.64 7.98
N MET A 93 -5.08 -2.71 6.75
CA MET A 93 -4.81 -1.71 5.71
C MET A 93 -5.11 -0.30 6.22
N ARG A 94 -6.26 -0.09 6.86
CA ARG A 94 -6.60 1.21 7.46
C ARG A 94 -5.59 1.65 8.54
N GLN A 95 -5.19 0.74 9.42
CA GLN A 95 -4.19 1.06 10.45
C GLN A 95 -2.87 1.52 9.82
N TYR A 96 -2.39 0.80 8.81
CA TYR A 96 -1.16 1.17 8.10
C TYR A 96 -1.30 2.46 7.29
N THR A 97 -2.47 2.72 6.70
CA THR A 97 -2.73 4.01 6.03
C THR A 97 -2.71 5.17 7.03
N ASN A 98 -3.26 4.98 8.23
CA ASN A 98 -3.22 6.00 9.27
C ASN A 98 -1.77 6.25 9.73
N GLU A 99 -0.99 5.19 9.91
CA GLU A 99 0.44 5.30 10.25
C GLU A 99 1.22 6.02 9.15
N TYR A 100 0.94 5.73 7.88
CA TYR A 100 1.50 6.46 6.74
C TYR A 100 1.16 7.96 6.79
N LEU A 101 -0.11 8.31 6.96
CA LEU A 101 -0.56 9.70 7.09
C LEU A 101 0.11 10.39 8.27
N ASP A 102 0.25 9.67 9.39
CA ASP A 102 0.90 10.16 10.59
C ASP A 102 2.40 10.43 10.40
N ASN A 103 3.08 9.64 9.57
CA ASN A 103 4.49 9.78 9.28
C ASN A 103 4.78 10.92 8.29
N ILE A 104 3.91 11.15 7.31
CA ILE A 104 4.08 12.23 6.33
C ILE A 104 3.56 13.59 6.84
N THR A 105 2.66 13.60 7.84
CA THR A 105 2.06 14.83 8.36
C THR A 105 2.94 15.47 9.43
N PRO A 106 3.39 16.73 9.26
CA PRO A 106 4.17 17.43 10.28
C PRO A 106 3.44 17.52 11.64
N PRO A 107 4.16 17.49 12.76
CA PRO A 107 3.57 17.42 14.10
C PRO A 107 2.64 18.60 14.43
N PHE A 108 2.96 19.79 13.93
CA PHE A 108 2.13 20.97 14.14
C PHE A 108 0.79 20.87 13.38
N THR A 109 0.82 20.45 12.12
CA THR A 109 -0.39 20.25 11.31
C THR A 109 -1.29 19.17 11.90
N LYS A 110 -0.70 18.09 12.42
CA LYS A 110 -1.44 17.02 13.11
C LYS A 110 -2.17 17.55 14.35
N ALA A 111 -1.49 18.32 15.19
CA ALA A 111 -2.09 18.92 16.38
C ALA A 111 -3.25 19.87 16.04
N LEU A 112 -3.13 20.62 14.92
CA LEU A 112 -4.21 21.47 14.43
C LEU A 112 -5.42 20.66 13.98
N PHE A 113 -5.23 19.58 13.21
CA PHE A 113 -6.35 18.74 12.77
C PHE A 113 -7.07 18.02 13.91
N THR A 114 -6.36 17.66 14.99
CA THR A 114 -6.97 17.03 16.18
C THR A 114 -7.74 18.05 17.05
N TYR A 115 -7.43 19.34 16.93
CA TYR A 115 -8.05 20.38 17.75
C TYR A 115 -9.44 20.83 17.25
N VAL A 116 -9.73 20.61 15.96
CA VAL A 116 -11.00 20.98 15.31
C VAL A 116 -12.04 19.87 15.50
#